data_AF-A0A382J727-F1
#
_entry.id   AF-A0A382J727-F1
#
_cell.length_a   1.000
_cell.length_b   1.000
_cell.length_c   1.000
_cell.angle_alpha   90.00
_cell.angle_beta   90.00
_cell.angle_gamma   90.00
#
_symmetry.space_group_name_H-M   'P 1'
#
loop_
_entity.id
_entity.type
_entity.pdbx_description
1 polymer ?
#
loop_
_entity_poly.entity_id
_entity_poly.type
_entity_poly.pdbx_seq_one_letter_code
_entity_poly.pdbx_strand_id
1 'polypeptide(L)'
;MHRYPKAFSFIGFLSLSLIVMTKSAYAFELSGSKWLGAETEFYINIGGISGTGILWNTAFITALEEWNNETPFTFNWKQEYRNPCEDDGVNGVDFVEDYCGSDFGKATLGVTLSRYRNAILGQPYIVQSDIILNGSEKFDIFGGALLPFGPLSSRYDFR
;
A
#
# COMPACT_ATOMS: atom_id res chain seq x y z
N MET A 1 -60.78 8.40 -21.66
CA MET A 1 -59.53 7.88 -22.24
C MET A 1 -58.37 8.52 -21.48
N HIS A 2 -57.84 7.83 -20.46
CA HIS A 2 -56.85 8.39 -19.53
C HIS A 2 -55.44 8.38 -20.14
N ARG A 3 -54.78 9.53 -20.04
CA ARG A 3 -53.46 9.84 -20.58
C ARG A 3 -52.38 9.31 -19.61
N TYR A 4 -51.76 8.18 -19.94
CA TYR A 4 -50.62 7.65 -19.17
C TYR A 4 -49.44 8.65 -19.17
N PRO A 5 -48.76 8.90 -18.03
CA PRO A 5 -47.61 9.78 -17.99
C PRO A 5 -46.37 9.06 -18.53
N LYS A 6 -45.89 9.47 -19.71
CA LYS A 6 -44.67 8.96 -20.37
C LYS A 6 -43.37 9.23 -19.60
N ALA A 7 -43.41 10.01 -18.53
CA ALA A 7 -42.23 10.45 -17.78
C ALA A 7 -41.65 9.36 -16.86
N PHE A 8 -42.49 8.44 -16.34
CA PHE A 8 -42.03 7.44 -15.36
C PHE A 8 -41.19 6.32 -15.99
N SER A 9 -41.41 6.03 -17.27
CA SER A 9 -40.65 5.01 -18.02
C SER A 9 -39.25 5.50 -18.43
N PHE A 10 -39.09 6.81 -18.66
CA PHE A 10 -37.83 7.38 -19.11
C PHE A 10 -36.75 7.40 -18.01
N ILE A 11 -37.15 7.68 -16.76
CA ILE A 11 -36.23 7.72 -15.61
C ILE A 11 -35.73 6.31 -15.25
N GLY A 12 -36.58 5.28 -15.36
CA GLY A 12 -36.19 3.88 -15.14
C GLY A 12 -35.20 3.34 -16.18
N PHE A 13 -35.33 3.76 -17.44
CA PHE A 13 -34.37 3.40 -18.49
C PHE A 13 -33.03 4.14 -18.34
N LEU A 14 -33.05 5.39 -17.87
CA LEU A 14 -31.84 6.18 -17.62
C LEU A 14 -31.04 5.67 -16.41
N SER A 15 -31.72 5.17 -15.37
CA SER A 15 -31.06 4.58 -14.20
C SER A 15 -30.49 3.17 -14.47
N LEU A 16 -31.18 2.36 -15.28
CA LEU A 16 -30.71 1.02 -15.66
C LEU A 16 -29.48 1.07 -16.59
N SER A 17 -29.35 2.12 -17.43
CA SER A 17 -28.20 2.30 -18.32
C SER A 17 -26.93 2.76 -17.61
N LEU A 18 -27.03 3.43 -16.46
CA LEU A 18 -25.86 3.89 -15.68
C LEU A 18 -25.17 2.74 -14.91
N ILE A 19 -25.93 1.71 -14.51
CA ILE A 19 -25.41 0.55 -13.75
C ILE A 19 -24.57 -0.39 -14.64
N VAL A 20 -24.78 -0.37 -15.97
CA VAL A 20 -24.07 -1.26 -16.91
C VAL A 20 -22.65 -0.76 -17.27
N MET A 21 -22.25 0.44 -16.81
CA MET A 21 -20.95 1.02 -17.13
C MET A 21 -19.88 0.87 -16.03
N THR A 22 -20.14 0.18 -14.93
CA THR A 22 -19.09 -0.20 -13.99
C THR A 22 -18.26 -1.35 -14.56
N LYS A 23 -17.37 -1.04 -15.51
CA LYS A 23 -16.29 -1.95 -15.89
C LYS A 23 -15.23 -1.91 -14.79
N SER A 24 -14.86 -3.08 -14.28
CA SER A 24 -13.61 -3.23 -13.52
C SER A 24 -12.47 -2.75 -14.42
N ALA A 25 -11.81 -1.67 -14.02
CA ALA A 25 -10.59 -1.21 -14.69
C ALA A 25 -9.48 -2.19 -14.32
N TYR A 26 -9.18 -3.13 -15.20
CA TYR A 26 -7.95 -3.91 -15.08
C TYR A 26 -6.79 -2.97 -15.44
N ALA A 27 -6.07 -2.49 -14.42
CA ALA A 27 -4.77 -1.88 -14.61
C ALA A 27 -3.77 -3.01 -14.87
N PHE A 28 -3.17 -3.02 -16.05
CA PHE A 28 -2.06 -3.91 -16.35
C PHE A 28 -0.85 -3.05 -16.72
N GLU A 29 0.28 -3.35 -16.10
CA GLU A 29 1.56 -2.73 -16.43
C GLU A 29 2.29 -3.67 -17.41
N LEU A 30 2.35 -3.29 -18.69
CA LEU A 30 3.01 -4.11 -19.74
C LEU A 30 4.53 -3.99 -19.72
N SER A 31 5.06 -2.99 -19.03
CA SER A 31 6.47 -2.64 -19.03
C SER A 31 6.88 -2.17 -17.65
N GLY A 32 7.99 -2.67 -17.13
CA GLY A 32 8.43 -2.38 -15.79
C GLY A 32 9.21 -3.57 -15.25
N SER A 33 10.13 -3.27 -14.34
CA SER A 33 10.80 -4.32 -13.57
C SER A 33 9.79 -4.96 -12.62
N LYS A 34 9.83 -6.28 -12.52
CA LYS A 34 8.94 -7.08 -11.66
C LYS A 34 9.76 -8.02 -10.79
N TRP A 35 9.16 -8.54 -9.74
CA TRP A 35 9.73 -9.65 -8.98
C TRP A 35 9.95 -10.87 -9.86
N LEU A 36 11.01 -11.62 -9.57
CA LEU A 36 11.25 -12.91 -10.20
C LEU A 36 10.33 -13.95 -9.54
N GLY A 37 9.11 -14.06 -10.07
CA GLY A 37 8.05 -14.88 -9.49
C GLY A 37 6.93 -14.01 -8.92
N ALA A 38 5.93 -14.67 -8.34
CA ALA A 38 4.79 -14.02 -7.71
C ALA A 38 4.93 -14.03 -6.18
N GLU A 39 6.16 -13.94 -5.66
CA GLU A 39 6.40 -13.91 -4.22
C GLU A 39 7.64 -13.09 -3.83
N THR A 40 7.66 -12.64 -2.58
CA THR A 40 8.84 -12.05 -1.93
C THR A 40 8.76 -12.22 -0.40
N GLU A 41 9.83 -11.93 0.32
CA GLU A 41 9.91 -12.06 1.79
C GLU A 41 10.29 -10.73 2.44
N PHE A 42 9.56 -10.32 3.48
CA PHE A 42 9.89 -9.17 4.32
C PHE A 42 10.43 -9.60 5.69
N TYR A 43 11.46 -8.90 6.16
CA TYR A 43 12.03 -9.04 7.49
C TYR A 43 11.51 -7.88 8.34
N ILE A 44 10.61 -8.18 9.27
CA ILE A 44 9.78 -7.19 9.95
C ILE A 44 10.06 -7.27 11.45
N ASN A 45 10.58 -6.19 12.01
CA ASN A 45 10.72 -6.03 13.45
C ASN A 45 10.61 -4.55 13.82
N ILE A 46 9.49 -3.93 13.44
CA ILE A 46 9.24 -2.51 13.71
C ILE A 46 8.89 -2.36 15.20
N GLY A 47 9.75 -1.64 15.93
CA GLY A 47 9.57 -1.40 17.35
C GLY A 47 8.46 -0.39 17.65
N GLY A 48 7.74 -0.60 18.74
CA GLY A 48 6.80 0.37 19.30
C GLY A 48 5.31 0.09 19.03
N ILE A 49 4.49 1.04 19.47
CA ILE A 49 3.03 0.97 19.46
C ILE A 49 2.48 2.31 18.93
N SER A 50 1.43 2.24 18.14
CA SER A 50 0.70 3.41 17.64
C SER A 50 -0.11 4.11 18.73
N GLY A 51 -0.63 5.30 18.40
CA GLY A 51 -1.50 6.07 19.30
C GLY A 51 -2.81 5.37 19.62
N THR A 52 -3.29 4.50 18.71
CA THR A 52 -4.48 3.66 18.91
C THR A 52 -4.19 2.35 19.66
N GLY A 53 -2.94 2.10 20.07
CA GLY A 53 -2.58 0.92 20.88
C GLY A 53 -2.30 -0.35 20.05
N ILE A 54 -2.09 -0.21 18.74
CA ILE A 54 -1.75 -1.33 17.86
C ILE A 54 -0.24 -1.32 17.60
N LEU A 55 0.42 -2.48 17.70
CA LEU A 55 1.85 -2.61 17.40
C LEU A 55 2.10 -2.35 15.90
N TRP A 56 3.14 -1.58 15.58
CA TRP A 56 3.50 -1.31 14.18
C TRP A 56 3.79 -2.58 13.40
N ASN A 57 4.50 -3.52 14.04
CA ASN A 57 4.77 -4.85 13.49
C ASN A 57 3.48 -5.58 13.09
N THR A 58 2.46 -5.56 13.97
CA THR A 58 1.16 -6.18 13.69
C THR A 58 0.47 -5.52 12.51
N ALA A 59 0.43 -4.19 12.45
CA ALA A 59 -0.24 -3.49 11.36
C ALA A 59 0.42 -3.72 10.00
N PHE A 60 1.75 -3.76 9.95
CA PHE A 60 2.47 -4.02 8.71
C PHE A 60 2.24 -5.46 8.23
N ILE A 61 2.29 -6.45 9.13
CA ILE A 61 1.97 -7.84 8.82
C ILE A 61 0.54 -7.97 8.30
N THR A 62 -0.43 -7.32 8.94
CA THR A 62 -1.82 -7.32 8.48
C THR A 62 -1.96 -6.72 7.06
N ALA A 63 -1.23 -5.65 6.75
CA ALA A 63 -1.22 -5.09 5.40
C ALA A 63 -0.67 -6.09 4.35
N LEU A 64 0.41 -6.82 4.66
CA LEU A 64 0.93 -7.87 3.78
C LEU A 64 -0.10 -9.00 3.58
N GLU A 65 -0.79 -9.42 4.64
CA GLU A 65 -1.82 -10.44 4.58
C GLU A 65 -3.02 -10.00 3.73
N GLU A 66 -3.40 -8.71 3.78
CA GLU A 66 -4.43 -8.14 2.91
C GLU A 66 -4.03 -8.23 1.43
N TRP A 67 -2.79 -7.88 1.09
CA TRP A 67 -2.27 -8.05 -0.27
C TRP A 67 -2.25 -9.52 -0.74
N ASN A 68 -1.91 -10.45 0.16
CA ASN A 68 -1.94 -11.89 -0.13
C ASN A 68 -3.36 -12.41 -0.40
N ASN A 69 -4.36 -11.83 0.25
CA ASN A 69 -5.76 -12.22 0.07
C ASN A 69 -6.37 -11.62 -1.21
N GLU A 70 -5.97 -10.40 -1.57
CA GLU A 70 -6.57 -9.64 -2.68
C GLU A 70 -5.84 -9.85 -4.02
N THR A 71 -4.62 -10.41 -4.00
CA THR A 71 -3.80 -10.59 -5.20
C THR A 71 -3.20 -12.01 -5.30
N PRO A 72 -2.83 -12.47 -6.50
CA PRO A 72 -2.11 -13.75 -6.65
C PRO A 72 -0.63 -13.66 -6.22
N PHE A 73 -0.17 -12.52 -5.70
CA PHE A 73 1.19 -12.32 -5.23
C PHE A 73 1.29 -12.69 -3.74
N THR A 74 2.38 -13.34 -3.34
CA THR A 74 2.60 -13.83 -1.98
C THR A 74 3.74 -13.08 -1.28
N PHE A 75 3.40 -12.33 -0.25
CA PHE A 75 4.33 -11.78 0.73
C PHE A 75 4.49 -12.76 1.89
N ASN A 76 5.68 -13.34 2.00
CA ASN A 76 6.13 -14.06 3.18
C ASN A 76 6.77 -13.08 4.17
N TRP A 77 6.87 -13.45 5.44
CA TRP A 77 7.55 -12.61 6.42
C TRP A 77 8.31 -13.39 7.49
N LYS A 78 9.34 -12.76 8.05
CA LYS A 78 10.12 -13.21 9.20
C LYS A 78 10.19 -12.11 10.24
N GLN A 79 10.04 -12.47 11.50
CA GLN A 79 10.15 -11.52 12.61
C GLN A 79 11.62 -11.30 12.99
N GLU A 80 12.33 -10.55 12.15
CA GLU A 80 13.75 -10.23 12.30
C GLU A 80 13.98 -8.82 11.78
N TYR A 81 14.89 -8.07 12.41
CA TYR A 81 15.25 -6.73 11.96
C TYR A 81 16.21 -6.81 10.78
N ARG A 82 15.91 -6.07 9.72
CA ARG A 82 16.82 -5.77 8.61
C ARG A 82 16.82 -4.28 8.37
N ASN A 83 18.01 -3.71 8.26
CA ASN A 83 18.19 -2.29 8.04
C ASN A 83 17.74 -1.94 6.61
N PRO A 84 16.66 -1.15 6.42
CA PRO A 84 16.11 -0.87 5.09
C PRO A 84 17.02 0.01 4.22
N CYS A 85 18.16 0.48 4.75
CA CYS A 85 19.18 1.22 4.01
C CYS A 85 20.31 0.36 3.45
N GLU A 86 20.40 -0.91 3.84
CA GLU A 86 21.45 -1.81 3.38
C GLU A 86 21.07 -2.49 2.06
N ASP A 87 22.02 -2.58 1.12
CA ASP A 87 21.86 -3.40 -0.09
C ASP A 87 22.32 -4.83 0.23
N ASP A 88 21.48 -5.55 0.97
CA ASP A 88 21.72 -6.93 1.41
C ASP A 88 20.86 -7.97 0.66
N GLY A 89 20.00 -7.50 -0.25
CA GLY A 89 19.13 -8.35 -1.07
C GLY A 89 17.91 -8.91 -0.34
N VAL A 90 17.53 -8.36 0.82
CA VAL A 90 16.28 -8.70 1.51
C VAL A 90 15.47 -7.44 1.82
N ASN A 91 14.15 -7.59 1.99
CA ASN A 91 13.28 -6.43 2.19
C ASN A 91 13.14 -6.12 3.69
N GLY A 92 13.62 -4.96 4.12
CA GLY A 92 13.40 -4.41 5.44
C GLY A 92 12.30 -3.34 5.48
N VAL A 93 11.84 -3.03 6.69
CA VAL A 93 10.96 -1.89 6.95
C VAL A 93 11.24 -1.28 8.32
N ASP A 94 11.33 0.04 8.40
CA ASP A 94 11.45 0.74 9.69
C ASP A 94 11.04 2.23 9.63
N PHE A 95 10.82 2.82 10.81
CA PHE A 95 10.74 4.26 11.01
C PHE A 95 12.11 4.84 11.34
N VAL A 96 12.52 5.88 10.63
CA VAL A 96 13.83 6.53 10.80
C VAL A 96 13.72 8.05 10.70
N GLU A 97 14.71 8.77 11.22
CA GLU A 97 14.74 10.25 11.19
C GLU A 97 15.14 10.80 9.80
N ASP A 98 16.04 10.11 9.10
CA ASP A 98 16.47 10.40 7.73
C ASP A 98 16.40 9.14 6.87
N TYR A 99 16.27 9.28 5.55
CA TYR A 99 16.34 8.12 4.65
C TYR A 99 17.78 7.94 4.17
N CYS A 100 18.48 7.00 4.80
CA CYS A 100 19.82 6.56 4.42
C CYS A 100 20.83 7.73 4.28
N GLY A 101 20.80 8.67 5.21
CA GLY A 101 21.67 9.85 5.25
C GLY A 101 21.14 11.05 4.45
N SER A 102 19.86 11.03 4.04
CA SER A 102 19.21 12.14 3.32
C SER A 102 17.88 12.54 3.96
N ASP A 103 17.59 13.84 3.95
CA ASP A 103 16.34 14.37 4.52
C ASP A 103 15.12 14.01 3.65
N PHE A 104 14.06 13.48 4.25
CA PHE A 104 12.77 13.19 3.58
C PHE A 104 12.17 14.40 2.83
N GLY A 105 12.47 15.62 3.27
CA GLY A 105 11.81 16.83 2.78
C GLY A 105 10.43 17.05 3.42
N LYS A 106 9.75 18.13 3.04
CA LYS A 106 8.61 18.68 3.80
C LYS A 106 7.29 17.90 3.74
N ALA A 107 7.16 16.90 2.87
CA ALA A 107 5.88 16.22 2.63
C ALA A 107 6.02 14.72 2.35
N THR A 108 7.20 14.16 2.59
CA THR A 108 7.47 12.75 2.31
C THR A 108 7.24 11.95 3.58
N LEU A 109 6.22 11.09 3.53
CA LEU A 109 5.84 10.20 4.63
C LEU A 109 6.73 8.94 4.69
N GLY A 110 7.25 8.53 3.54
CA GLY A 110 8.15 7.39 3.43
C GLY A 110 8.67 7.24 2.01
N VAL A 111 9.64 6.34 1.84
CA VAL A 111 10.33 6.05 0.58
C VAL A 111 10.44 4.53 0.44
N THR A 112 10.23 4.03 -0.77
CA THR A 112 10.57 2.65 -1.11
C THR A 112 11.88 2.62 -1.89
N LEU A 113 12.86 1.85 -1.42
CA LEU A 113 14.13 1.66 -2.10
C LEU A 113 14.14 0.34 -2.86
N SER A 114 13.89 0.40 -4.16
CA SER A 114 13.99 -0.78 -5.01
C SER A 114 15.40 -0.99 -5.54
N ARG A 115 15.84 -2.24 -5.58
CA ARG A 115 17.07 -2.69 -6.25
C ARG A 115 16.73 -3.73 -7.31
N TYR A 116 17.54 -3.72 -8.37
CA TYR A 116 17.29 -4.51 -9.56
C TYR A 116 18.52 -5.30 -9.96
N ARG A 117 18.31 -6.47 -10.56
CA ARG A 117 19.35 -7.22 -11.25
C ARG A 117 19.02 -7.39 -12.72
N ASN A 118 20.06 -7.35 -13.55
CA ASN A 118 19.93 -7.60 -14.98
C ASN A 118 19.48 -9.04 -15.23
N ALA A 119 18.47 -9.21 -16.08
CA ALA A 119 18.10 -10.51 -16.60
C ALA A 119 18.99 -10.88 -17.80
N ILE A 120 19.17 -12.18 -18.06
CA ILE A 120 19.84 -12.65 -19.28
C ILE A 120 19.04 -12.23 -20.52
N LEU A 121 17.71 -12.27 -20.43
CA LEU A 121 16.77 -11.83 -21.46
C LEU A 121 15.66 -10.99 -20.81
N GLY A 122 15.30 -9.88 -21.43
CA GLY A 122 14.22 -9.00 -20.97
C GLY A 122 14.69 -7.85 -20.07
N GLN A 123 13.74 -7.26 -19.35
CA GLN A 123 14.00 -6.13 -18.44
C GLN A 123 14.64 -6.63 -17.13
N PRO A 124 15.35 -5.76 -16.38
CA PRO A 124 15.78 -6.07 -15.03
C PRO A 124 14.61 -6.53 -14.15
N TYR A 125 14.91 -7.36 -13.15
CA TYR A 125 13.93 -7.82 -12.16
C TYR A 125 14.27 -7.25 -10.79
N ILE A 126 13.24 -7.05 -9.97
CA ILE A 126 13.36 -6.57 -8.60
C ILE A 126 13.99 -7.68 -7.76
N VAL A 127 14.98 -7.32 -6.96
CA VAL A 127 15.61 -8.22 -5.98
C VAL A 127 15.44 -7.74 -4.55
N GLN A 128 15.13 -6.47 -4.35
CA GLN A 128 14.95 -5.86 -3.05
C GLN A 128 14.05 -4.62 -3.20
N SER A 129 13.28 -4.33 -2.17
CA SER A 129 12.30 -3.25 -2.09
C SER A 129 12.05 -2.89 -0.62
N ASP A 130 13.00 -2.20 0.00
CA ASP A 130 12.88 -1.76 1.38
C ASP A 130 11.90 -0.61 1.54
N ILE A 131 11.29 -0.50 2.71
CA ILE A 131 10.35 0.58 3.03
C ILE A 131 10.91 1.39 4.21
N ILE A 132 11.14 2.68 3.96
CA ILE A 132 11.69 3.60 4.94
C ILE A 132 10.62 4.64 5.25
N LEU A 133 10.16 4.67 6.50
CA LEU A 133 9.10 5.57 6.94
C LEU A 133 9.70 6.74 7.73
N ASN A 134 9.16 7.93 7.50
CA ASN A 134 9.60 9.13 8.19
C ASN A 134 9.08 9.11 9.64
N GLY A 135 9.95 8.75 10.58
CA GLY A 135 9.63 8.66 12.01
C GLY A 135 9.28 9.99 12.67
N SER A 136 9.53 11.12 12.00
CA SER A 136 9.13 12.45 12.49
C SER A 136 7.66 12.76 12.22
N GLU A 137 7.00 12.00 11.33
CA GLU A 137 5.60 12.20 10.98
C GLU A 137 4.66 11.53 11.99
N LYS A 138 3.44 12.09 12.11
CA LYS A 138 2.44 11.62 13.08
C LYS A 138 1.60 10.51 12.50
N PHE A 139 2.16 9.32 12.41
CA PHE A 139 1.41 8.12 12.04
C PHE A 139 0.48 7.63 13.15
N ASP A 140 -0.60 6.98 12.73
CA ASP A 140 -1.44 6.12 13.56
C ASP A 140 -2.02 4.99 12.69
N ILE A 141 -2.76 4.07 13.31
CA ILE A 141 -3.43 2.99 12.59
C ILE A 141 -4.93 3.16 12.72
N PHE A 142 -5.62 3.24 11.58
CA PHE A 142 -7.06 3.42 11.52
C PHE A 142 -7.76 2.20 10.89
N GLY A 143 -8.93 1.86 11.42
CA GLY A 143 -9.75 0.72 10.99
C GLY A 143 -11.04 1.13 10.27
N GLY A 144 -11.02 2.22 9.51
CA GLY A 144 -12.20 2.76 8.83
C GLY A 144 -12.11 4.25 8.54
N ALA A 145 -13.24 4.86 8.12
CA ALA A 145 -13.28 6.27 7.74
C ALA A 145 -12.82 7.19 8.89
N LEU A 146 -11.81 8.02 8.60
CA LEU A 146 -11.32 9.02 9.54
C LEU A 146 -12.43 9.99 9.90
N LEU A 147 -12.66 10.18 11.19
CA LEU A 147 -13.56 11.23 11.66
C LEU A 147 -12.91 12.59 11.35
N PRO A 148 -13.65 13.54 10.75
CA PRO A 148 -13.09 14.84 10.35
C PRO A 148 -12.65 15.72 11.52
N PHE A 149 -12.98 15.33 12.76
CA PHE A 149 -12.69 16.08 13.97
C PHE A 149 -12.16 15.18 15.08
N GLY A 150 -11.21 15.68 15.87
CA GLY A 150 -10.71 15.04 17.08
C GLY A 150 -9.18 15.00 17.15
N PRO A 151 -8.61 14.49 18.25
CA PRO A 151 -7.16 14.43 18.44
C PRO A 151 -6.42 13.57 17.40
N LEU A 152 -7.14 12.75 16.63
CA LEU A 152 -6.61 11.88 15.59
C LEU A 152 -6.76 12.45 14.18
N SER A 153 -7.50 13.55 13.98
CA SER A 153 -7.82 14.09 12.63
C SER A 153 -6.64 14.72 11.90
N SER A 154 -5.47 14.81 12.53
CA SER A 154 -4.24 15.37 11.95
C SER A 154 -3.13 14.32 11.74
N ARG A 155 -3.47 13.03 11.94
CA ARG A 155 -2.52 11.92 11.83
C ARG A 155 -2.65 11.24 10.46
N TYR A 156 -1.56 10.64 10.01
CA TYR A 156 -1.50 9.85 8.79
C TYR A 156 -1.83 8.38 9.10
N ASP A 157 -2.64 7.76 8.26
CA ASP A 157 -2.87 6.31 8.36
C ASP A 157 -1.64 5.57 7.86
N PHE A 158 -1.23 4.56 8.63
CA PHE A 158 -0.09 3.71 8.30
C PHE A 158 -0.44 2.62 7.26
N ARG A 159 -1.71 2.19 7.23
CA ARG A 159 -2.19 1.11 6.36
C ARG A 159 -2.78 1.63 5.05
#